data_AF-A0A7W5K918-F1
#
_entry.id   AF-A0A7W5K918-F1
#
_cell.length_a   1.000
_cell.length_b   1.000
_cell.length_c   1.000
_cell.angle_alpha   90.00
_cell.angle_beta   90.00
_cell.angle_gamma   90.00
#
_symmetry.space_group_name_H-M   'P 1'
#
loop_
_entity.id
_entity.type
_entity.pdbx_description
1 polymer ?
#
loop_
_entity_poly.entity_id
_entity_poly.type
_entity_poly.pdbx_seq_one_letter_code
_entity_poly.pdbx_strand_id
1 'polypeptide(L)'
;MFAVALAAAASICSPTAKAADFFFEGVFHNDDDAQRILFSLAQTSTVTFRSYSYAGGTTDTGHVVAAGGFDPIFLLYDLTAGTGIDQQDDSAFAPADPVTGARFDIRYERELGPGDYAAYVTQYDNFGGGSLGTFVRTGQPGFTAVNCPGRDPLPGGDGLFCDISGAQRTGNWAVEITGVDVARDGNYVSAPAVPEPDTWAMMIGGFALVGARLRRRDRRAATSA
;
A
#
# COMPACT_ATOMS: atom_id res chain seq x y z
N MET A 1 10.34 63.11 6.83
CA MET A 1 11.05 61.82 6.72
C MET A 1 10.07 60.71 7.04
N PHE A 2 9.51 60.05 6.02
CA PHE A 2 8.59 58.93 6.21
C PHE A 2 9.39 57.63 6.16
N ALA A 3 9.39 56.88 7.27
CA ALA A 3 9.95 55.54 7.32
C ALA A 3 8.90 54.55 6.82
N VAL A 4 9.16 53.91 5.68
CA VAL A 4 8.34 52.81 5.16
C VAL A 4 8.89 51.51 5.78
N ALA A 5 8.11 50.92 6.68
CA ALA A 5 8.37 49.58 7.21
C ALA A 5 7.89 48.53 6.19
N LEU A 6 8.83 47.74 5.67
CA LEU A 6 8.52 46.62 4.79
C LEU A 6 8.17 45.40 5.66
N ALA A 7 6.88 45.10 5.80
CA ALA A 7 6.41 43.87 6.44
C ALA A 7 6.61 42.70 5.47
N ALA A 8 7.51 41.78 5.80
CA ALA A 8 7.66 40.52 5.07
C ALA A 8 6.54 39.57 5.52
N ALA A 9 5.55 39.35 4.65
CA ALA A 9 4.54 38.33 4.85
C ALA A 9 5.17 36.95 4.65
N ALA A 10 5.38 36.20 5.73
CA ALA A 10 5.71 34.78 5.66
C ALA A 10 4.42 34.02 5.35
N SER A 11 4.21 33.70 4.06
CA SER A 11 3.19 32.72 3.66
C SER A 11 3.56 31.36 4.26
N ILE A 12 2.84 30.94 5.29
CA ILE A 12 2.83 29.56 5.76
C ILE A 12 2.13 28.77 4.66
N CYS A 13 2.92 28.14 3.79
CA CYS A 13 2.41 27.15 2.86
C CYS A 13 2.05 25.94 3.70
N SER A 14 0.77 25.78 4.07
CA SER A 14 0.30 24.54 4.67
C SER A 14 0.58 23.43 3.65
N PRO A 15 1.39 22.41 3.98
CA PRO A 15 1.54 21.29 3.08
C PRO A 15 0.16 20.67 2.87
N THR A 16 -0.24 20.51 1.62
CA THR A 16 -1.31 19.57 1.28
C THR A 16 -0.86 18.21 1.79
N ALA A 17 -1.58 17.66 2.77
CA ALA A 17 -1.35 16.29 3.22
C ALA A 17 -1.50 15.38 1.99
N LYS A 18 -0.42 14.72 1.58
CA LYS A 18 -0.54 13.64 0.61
C LYS A 18 -1.22 12.48 1.32
N ALA A 19 -2.15 11.81 0.64
CA ALA A 19 -2.62 10.51 1.09
C ALA A 19 -1.39 9.61 1.31
N ALA A 20 -1.40 8.91 2.43
CA ALA A 20 -0.32 8.03 2.81
C ALA A 20 -0.41 6.72 2.01
N ASP A 21 0.75 6.23 1.56
CA ASP A 21 0.89 4.92 0.93
C ASP A 21 1.40 3.94 1.99
N PHE A 22 0.66 2.87 2.22
CA PHE A 22 0.99 1.83 3.19
C PHE A 22 1.20 0.51 2.47
N PHE A 23 2.29 -0.18 2.82
CA PHE A 23 2.63 -1.48 2.27
C PHE A 23 2.75 -2.51 3.38
N PHE A 24 2.23 -3.71 3.12
CA PHE A 24 2.23 -4.85 4.03
C PHE A 24 2.59 -6.11 3.24
N GLU A 25 3.41 -6.97 3.84
CA GLU A 25 3.76 -8.26 3.26
C GLU A 25 3.97 -9.30 4.36
N GLY A 26 3.87 -10.58 3.99
CA GLY A 26 4.06 -11.69 4.91
C GLY A 26 3.96 -13.04 4.22
N VAL A 27 3.89 -14.08 5.03
CA VAL A 27 3.84 -15.48 4.56
C VAL A 27 2.74 -16.23 5.31
N PHE A 28 1.79 -16.79 4.56
CA PHE A 28 0.84 -17.77 5.05
C PHE A 28 1.47 -19.16 5.11
N HIS A 29 1.07 -19.91 6.13
CA HIS A 29 1.51 -21.28 6.32
C HIS A 29 0.42 -22.28 5.91
N ASN A 30 -0.84 -21.83 5.78
CA ASN A 30 -1.97 -22.62 5.33
C ASN A 30 -2.81 -21.86 4.30
N ASP A 31 -3.49 -22.58 3.40
CA ASP A 31 -4.41 -21.97 2.42
C ASP A 31 -5.58 -21.23 3.09
N ASP A 32 -5.99 -21.65 4.29
CA ASP A 32 -7.10 -21.02 5.02
C ASP A 32 -6.66 -19.91 5.97
N ASP A 33 -5.38 -19.52 5.96
CA ASP A 33 -4.90 -18.34 6.66
C ASP A 33 -5.55 -17.06 6.08
N ALA A 34 -5.74 -16.07 6.94
CA ALA A 34 -6.29 -14.76 6.58
C ALA A 34 -5.53 -13.64 7.27
N GLN A 35 -5.01 -12.69 6.50
CA GLN A 35 -4.36 -11.50 7.04
C GLN A 35 -5.37 -10.39 7.20
N ARG A 36 -5.46 -9.79 8.39
CA ARG A 36 -6.26 -8.58 8.61
C ARG A 36 -5.40 -7.32 8.55
N ILE A 37 -5.87 -6.33 7.82
CA ILE A 37 -5.32 -4.97 7.81
C ILE A 37 -6.44 -4.02 8.26
N LEU A 38 -6.19 -3.26 9.33
CA LEU A 38 -7.11 -2.24 9.83
C LEU A 38 -6.70 -0.88 9.28
N PHE A 39 -7.66 -0.09 8.85
CA PHE A 39 -7.40 1.27 8.38
C PHE A 39 -8.53 2.22 8.74
N SER A 40 -8.25 3.52 8.73
CA SER A 40 -9.22 4.55 9.07
C SER A 40 -9.19 5.72 8.09
N LEU A 41 -10.35 6.37 7.94
CA LEU A 41 -10.55 7.57 7.15
C LEU A 41 -11.14 8.69 8.03
N ALA A 42 -10.52 9.88 8.00
CA ALA A 42 -11.00 11.09 8.65
C ALA A 42 -12.01 11.86 7.79
N GLN A 43 -12.01 11.62 6.48
CA GLN A 43 -12.90 12.20 5.48
C GLN A 43 -13.14 11.21 4.35
N THR A 44 -14.15 11.49 3.52
CA THR A 44 -14.40 10.68 2.31
C THR A 44 -13.17 10.68 1.41
N SER A 45 -12.75 9.49 0.95
CA SER A 45 -11.60 9.31 0.07
C SER A 45 -11.81 8.12 -0.85
N THR A 46 -11.13 8.13 -2.00
CA THR A 46 -10.99 6.95 -2.86
C THR A 46 -9.81 6.13 -2.34
N VAL A 47 -10.12 4.96 -1.79
CA VAL A 47 -9.12 4.00 -1.31
C VAL A 47 -8.75 3.06 -2.44
N THR A 48 -7.45 2.88 -2.67
CA THR A 48 -6.93 1.89 -3.62
C THR A 48 -6.29 0.75 -2.87
N PHE A 49 -6.65 -0.48 -3.25
CA PHE A 49 -6.01 -1.70 -2.82
C PHE A 49 -5.34 -2.34 -4.02
N ARG A 50 -4.08 -2.72 -3.86
CA ARG A 50 -3.33 -3.40 -4.91
C ARG A 50 -2.54 -4.55 -4.31
N SER A 51 -2.72 -5.76 -4.82
CA SER A 51 -1.87 -6.88 -4.44
C SER A 51 -0.69 -7.02 -5.40
N TYR A 52 0.37 -7.59 -4.86
CA TYR A 52 1.58 -7.99 -5.56
C TYR A 52 1.94 -9.45 -5.23
N SER A 53 0.99 -10.20 -4.65
CA SER A 53 1.19 -11.56 -4.16
C SER A 53 1.52 -12.51 -5.31
N TYR A 54 0.73 -12.50 -6.38
CA TYR A 54 0.86 -13.48 -7.46
C TYR A 54 2.01 -13.10 -8.41
N ALA A 55 1.82 -12.05 -9.19
CA ALA A 55 2.73 -11.62 -10.25
C ALA A 55 3.97 -10.86 -9.75
N GLY A 56 4.02 -10.48 -8.47
CA GLY A 56 5.04 -9.57 -7.96
C GLY A 56 4.94 -8.19 -8.59
N GLY A 57 6.02 -7.42 -8.52
CA GLY A 57 6.13 -6.14 -9.20
C GLY A 57 6.84 -5.08 -8.36
N THR A 58 6.46 -3.83 -8.57
CA THR A 58 7.00 -2.69 -7.82
C THR A 58 5.84 -1.81 -7.35
N THR A 59 5.85 -1.47 -6.06
CA THR A 59 4.86 -0.59 -5.42
C THR A 59 5.02 0.85 -5.92
N ASP A 60 4.03 1.70 -5.66
CA ASP A 60 4.13 3.13 -6.00
C ASP A 60 5.24 3.83 -5.19
N THR A 61 5.63 3.25 -4.05
CA THR A 61 6.77 3.66 -3.21
C THR A 61 8.12 3.09 -3.64
N GLY A 62 8.18 2.25 -4.68
CA GLY A 62 9.41 1.66 -5.20
C GLY A 62 9.87 0.37 -4.52
N HIS A 63 9.07 -0.21 -3.62
CA HIS A 63 9.35 -1.51 -3.02
C HIS A 63 9.16 -2.62 -4.06
N VAL A 64 10.14 -3.51 -4.19
CA VAL A 64 10.11 -4.59 -5.18
C VAL A 64 9.65 -5.89 -4.52
N VAL A 65 8.58 -6.47 -5.07
CA VAL A 65 8.00 -7.75 -4.61
C VAL A 65 8.31 -8.81 -5.66
N ALA A 66 8.88 -9.94 -5.22
CA ALA A 66 9.14 -11.06 -6.10
C ALA A 66 7.83 -11.78 -6.49
N ALA A 67 7.72 -12.22 -7.74
CA ALA A 67 6.62 -13.07 -8.19
C ALA A 67 6.70 -14.46 -7.52
N GLY A 68 5.56 -15.14 -7.41
CA GLY A 68 5.51 -16.54 -6.95
C GLY A 68 4.63 -16.77 -5.72
N GLY A 69 4.05 -15.73 -5.14
CA GLY A 69 2.99 -15.89 -4.13
C GLY A 69 1.68 -16.36 -4.75
N PHE A 70 0.64 -16.39 -3.96
CA PHE A 70 -0.62 -17.05 -4.30
C PHE A 70 -1.62 -16.10 -4.97
N ASP A 71 -2.75 -16.65 -5.44
CA ASP A 71 -3.88 -15.92 -6.04
C ASP A 71 -4.73 -15.28 -4.92
N PRO A 72 -4.63 -13.96 -4.68
CA PRO A 72 -5.22 -13.35 -3.51
C PRO A 72 -6.68 -12.94 -3.74
N ILE A 73 -7.52 -13.18 -2.73
CA ILE A 73 -8.83 -12.55 -2.57
C ILE A 73 -8.71 -11.37 -1.61
N PHE A 74 -9.30 -10.23 -2.01
CA PHE A 74 -9.42 -9.04 -1.17
C PHE A 74 -10.84 -8.93 -0.63
N LEU A 75 -10.98 -8.65 0.67
CA LEU A 75 -12.27 -8.49 1.31
C LEU A 75 -12.31 -7.22 2.13
N LEU A 76 -13.41 -6.48 2.07
CA LEU A 76 -13.58 -5.20 2.73
C LEU A 76 -14.80 -5.23 3.65
N TYR A 77 -14.60 -4.76 4.88
CA TYR A 77 -15.62 -4.73 5.92
C TYR A 77 -15.66 -3.36 6.61
N ASP A 78 -16.86 -2.97 7.03
CA ASP A 78 -17.04 -1.92 8.03
C ASP A 78 -16.65 -2.50 9.40
N LEU A 79 -15.68 -1.89 10.07
CA LEU A 79 -15.17 -2.42 11.34
C LEU A 79 -16.18 -2.25 12.48
N THR A 80 -16.97 -1.17 12.44
CA THR A 80 -17.90 -0.82 13.51
C THR A 80 -19.17 -1.66 13.42
N ALA A 81 -19.75 -1.77 12.22
CA ALA A 81 -20.92 -2.59 11.97
C ALA A 81 -20.58 -4.09 11.92
N GLY A 82 -19.33 -4.45 11.63
CA GLY A 82 -18.90 -5.84 11.49
C GLY A 82 -19.47 -6.51 10.25
N THR A 83 -19.82 -5.73 9.22
CA THR A 83 -20.51 -6.19 8.01
C THR A 83 -19.64 -6.06 6.76
N GLY A 84 -19.76 -7.02 5.85
CA GLY A 84 -19.08 -6.98 4.54
C GLY A 84 -19.58 -5.82 3.68
N ILE A 85 -18.64 -5.12 3.06
CA ILE A 85 -18.88 -4.02 2.11
C ILE A 85 -18.68 -4.52 0.68
N ASP A 86 -17.56 -5.21 0.43
CA ASP A 86 -17.20 -5.71 -0.88
C ASP A 86 -16.15 -6.82 -0.79
N GLN A 87 -15.95 -7.54 -1.89
CA GLN A 87 -14.86 -8.49 -2.08
C GLN A 87 -14.46 -8.51 -3.55
N GLN A 88 -13.19 -8.73 -3.82
CA GLN A 88 -12.63 -8.74 -5.17
C GLN A 88 -11.70 -9.93 -5.37
N ASP A 89 -11.68 -10.36 -6.62
CA ASP A 89 -10.97 -11.49 -7.16
C ASP A 89 -10.44 -11.04 -8.54
N ASP A 90 -9.14 -11.16 -8.74
CA ASP A 90 -8.42 -10.71 -9.94
C ASP A 90 -8.55 -9.23 -10.34
N SER A 91 -7.70 -8.78 -11.27
CA SER A 91 -7.88 -7.52 -11.98
C SER A 91 -7.15 -7.50 -13.31
N ALA A 92 -7.85 -7.09 -14.37
CA ALA A 92 -7.23 -6.87 -15.68
C ALA A 92 -6.11 -5.80 -15.66
N PHE A 93 -6.10 -4.94 -14.63
CA PHE A 93 -5.12 -3.88 -14.44
C PHE A 93 -3.95 -4.28 -13.52
N ALA A 94 -3.99 -5.46 -12.92
CA ALA A 94 -2.86 -5.98 -12.14
C ALA A 94 -1.75 -6.47 -13.07
N PRO A 95 -0.48 -6.50 -12.60
CA PRO A 95 0.63 -7.06 -13.38
C PRO A 95 0.35 -8.50 -13.82
N ALA A 96 0.92 -8.89 -14.97
CA ALA A 96 0.89 -10.28 -15.41
C ALA A 96 2.07 -11.02 -14.77
N ASP A 97 1.82 -12.21 -14.24
CA ASP A 97 2.86 -13.07 -13.71
C ASP A 97 3.88 -13.39 -14.81
N PRO A 98 5.18 -13.23 -14.54
CA PRO A 98 6.22 -13.35 -15.57
C PRO A 98 6.40 -14.79 -16.09
N VAL A 99 5.84 -15.79 -15.41
CA VAL A 99 5.92 -17.21 -15.78
C VAL A 99 4.65 -17.66 -16.49
N THR A 100 3.47 -17.40 -15.91
CA THR A 100 2.19 -17.90 -16.41
C THR A 100 1.47 -16.91 -17.33
N GLY A 101 1.79 -15.62 -17.24
CA GLY A 101 1.07 -14.54 -17.94
C GLY A 101 -0.30 -14.22 -17.34
N ALA A 102 -0.72 -14.91 -16.27
CA ALA A 102 -2.00 -14.67 -15.60
C ALA A 102 -1.96 -13.38 -14.76
N ARG A 103 -3.14 -12.76 -14.56
CA ARG A 103 -3.32 -11.51 -13.81
C ARG A 103 -4.25 -11.75 -12.62
N PHE A 104 -3.79 -12.60 -11.71
CA PHE A 104 -4.59 -12.98 -10.54
C PHE A 104 -4.45 -12.00 -9.37
N ASP A 105 -3.47 -11.09 -9.43
CA ASP A 105 -3.43 -10.00 -8.47
C ASP A 105 -4.64 -9.05 -8.61
N ILE A 106 -4.97 -8.39 -7.51
CA ILE A 106 -6.07 -7.45 -7.39
C ILE A 106 -5.57 -6.02 -7.58
N ARG A 107 -6.37 -5.22 -8.28
CA ARG A 107 -6.35 -3.76 -8.21
C ARG A 107 -7.78 -3.27 -8.13
N TYR A 108 -8.14 -2.71 -6.98
CA TYR A 108 -9.50 -2.29 -6.66
C TYR A 108 -9.52 -0.90 -6.05
N GLU A 109 -10.49 -0.09 -6.44
CA GLU A 109 -10.67 1.28 -5.97
C GLU A 109 -12.11 1.45 -5.45
N ARG A 110 -12.26 2.10 -4.29
CA ARG A 110 -13.57 2.33 -3.66
C ARG A 110 -13.62 3.67 -2.96
N GLU A 111 -14.68 4.44 -3.22
CA GLU A 111 -15.00 5.60 -2.40
C GLU A 111 -15.59 5.13 -1.07
N LEU A 112 -14.96 5.53 0.03
CA LEU A 112 -15.37 5.25 1.39
C LEU A 112 -15.54 6.55 2.16
N GLY A 113 -16.54 6.59 3.05
CA GLY A 113 -16.74 7.69 3.97
C GLY A 113 -15.74 7.68 5.13
N PRO A 114 -15.80 8.67 6.03
CA PRO A 114 -15.03 8.63 7.27
C PRO A 114 -15.47 7.46 8.14
N GLY A 115 -14.51 6.74 8.72
CA GLY A 115 -14.78 5.56 9.54
C GLY A 115 -13.58 4.64 9.70
N ASP A 116 -13.80 3.56 10.44
CA ASP A 116 -12.84 2.48 10.64
C ASP A 116 -13.26 1.25 9.82
N TYR A 117 -12.28 0.64 9.17
CA TYR A 117 -12.49 -0.46 8.24
C TYR A 117 -11.50 -1.59 8.48
N ALA A 118 -11.88 -2.78 8.02
CA ALA A 118 -10.99 -3.92 7.95
C ALA A 118 -10.93 -4.45 6.52
N ALA A 119 -9.72 -4.57 6.01
CA ALA A 119 -9.38 -5.33 4.83
C ALA A 119 -8.87 -6.72 5.25
N TYR A 120 -9.18 -7.74 4.45
CA TYR A 120 -8.53 -9.03 4.52
C TYR A 120 -7.90 -9.43 3.19
N VAL A 121 -6.80 -10.17 3.31
CA VAL A 121 -6.16 -10.90 2.21
C VAL A 121 -6.25 -12.37 2.55
N THR A 122 -6.70 -13.18 1.59
CA THR A 122 -6.85 -14.63 1.72
C THR A 122 -6.45 -15.31 0.41
N GLN A 123 -6.15 -16.60 0.42
CA GLN A 123 -5.91 -17.39 -0.78
C GLN A 123 -7.24 -17.69 -1.50
N TYR A 124 -7.28 -17.58 -2.84
CA TYR A 124 -8.41 -18.06 -3.64
C TYR A 124 -8.62 -19.55 -3.43
N ASP A 125 -9.82 -20.05 -3.13
CA ASP A 125 -11.15 -19.40 -3.13
C ASP A 125 -11.73 -19.17 -1.72
N ASN A 126 -10.91 -18.76 -0.75
CA ASN A 126 -11.30 -18.49 0.64
C ASN A 126 -12.07 -17.17 0.82
N PHE A 127 -13.17 -17.02 0.07
CA PHE A 127 -14.08 -15.89 0.15
C PHE A 127 -14.68 -15.69 1.55
N GLY A 128 -15.10 -14.46 1.82
CA GLY A 128 -15.62 -14.03 3.10
C GLY A 128 -17.14 -14.11 3.18
N GLY A 129 -17.64 -14.22 4.40
CA GLY A 129 -19.05 -14.07 4.68
C GLY A 129 -19.47 -12.61 4.87
N GLY A 130 -20.77 -12.38 5.03
CA GLY A 130 -21.33 -11.05 5.33
C GLY A 130 -20.94 -10.49 6.69
N SER A 131 -20.36 -11.32 7.57
CA SER A 131 -19.85 -10.91 8.89
C SER A 131 -18.33 -10.88 8.92
N LEU A 132 -17.78 -9.88 9.59
CA LEU A 132 -16.35 -9.65 9.73
C LEU A 132 -15.61 -10.92 10.22
N GLY A 133 -14.59 -11.32 9.47
CA GLY A 133 -13.68 -12.40 9.85
C GLY A 133 -14.26 -13.82 9.71
N THR A 134 -15.28 -13.99 8.87
CA THR A 134 -15.81 -15.32 8.53
C THR A 134 -15.41 -15.68 7.11
N PHE A 135 -14.92 -16.92 6.88
CA PHE A 135 -14.42 -17.35 5.57
C PHE A 135 -14.87 -18.76 5.20
N VAL A 136 -15.09 -19.01 3.90
CA VAL A 136 -15.69 -20.26 3.39
C VAL A 136 -14.76 -21.48 3.49
N ARG A 137 -13.44 -21.28 3.59
CA ARG A 137 -12.45 -22.36 3.74
C ARG A 137 -11.90 -22.51 5.14
N THR A 138 -12.51 -21.87 6.15
CA THR A 138 -12.10 -22.01 7.55
C THR A 138 -11.99 -23.49 7.95
N GLY A 139 -10.81 -23.91 8.42
CA GLY A 139 -10.51 -25.28 8.83
C GLY A 139 -10.10 -26.20 7.68
N GLN A 140 -9.71 -25.65 6.53
CA GLN A 140 -9.29 -26.40 5.34
C GLN A 140 -7.88 -25.99 4.89
N PRO A 141 -6.82 -26.27 5.65
CA PRO A 141 -5.48 -25.65 5.48
C PRO A 141 -4.73 -25.96 4.17
N GLY A 142 -5.25 -26.85 3.32
CA GLY A 142 -4.62 -27.24 2.06
C GLY A 142 -5.64 -27.43 0.94
N PHE A 143 -6.66 -26.57 0.89
CA PHE A 143 -7.77 -26.74 -0.04
C PHE A 143 -7.34 -26.57 -1.52
N THR A 144 -6.20 -25.93 -1.79
CA THR A 144 -5.64 -25.80 -3.15
C THR A 144 -4.59 -26.84 -3.50
N ALA A 145 -4.02 -27.55 -2.50
CA ALA A 145 -2.97 -28.56 -2.69
C ALA A 145 -3.32 -29.63 -3.75
N VAL A 146 -4.62 -29.92 -3.92
CA VAL A 146 -5.14 -30.86 -4.91
C VAL A 146 -4.88 -30.43 -6.36
N ASN A 147 -4.65 -29.14 -6.61
CA ASN A 147 -4.47 -28.60 -7.96
C ASN A 147 -3.05 -28.82 -8.51
N CYS A 148 -2.06 -29.11 -7.67
CA CYS A 148 -0.69 -29.37 -8.11
C CYS A 148 -0.09 -30.65 -7.50
N PRO A 149 -0.64 -31.84 -7.83
CA PRO A 149 -0.22 -33.11 -7.23
C PRO A 149 1.24 -33.45 -7.58
N GLY A 150 1.98 -33.92 -6.57
CA GLY A 150 3.33 -34.48 -6.75
C GLY A 150 4.47 -33.46 -6.85
N ARG A 151 4.27 -32.22 -6.37
CA ARG A 151 5.34 -31.22 -6.26
C ARG A 151 5.97 -31.20 -4.86
N ASP A 152 7.30 -31.03 -4.82
CA ASP A 152 8.11 -31.09 -3.60
C ASP A 152 7.95 -29.83 -2.72
N PRO A 153 8.13 -29.94 -1.39
CA PRO A 153 8.12 -28.77 -0.50
C PRO A 153 9.33 -27.86 -0.80
N LEU A 154 9.06 -26.68 -1.32
CA LEU A 154 9.97 -25.53 -1.30
C LEU A 154 10.06 -24.93 0.15
N PRO A 155 10.96 -23.96 0.41
CA PRO A 155 11.06 -23.29 1.70
C PRO A 155 9.97 -22.22 1.91
N GLY A 156 9.07 -22.43 2.88
CA GLY A 156 7.97 -21.49 3.19
C GLY A 156 6.64 -22.10 3.66
N GLY A 157 6.53 -23.45 3.71
CA GLY A 157 5.27 -24.16 3.96
C GLY A 157 4.74 -24.89 2.72
N ASP A 158 5.62 -25.19 1.77
CA ASP A 158 5.22 -25.40 0.38
C ASP A 158 4.65 -26.79 0.07
N GLY A 159 3.74 -26.78 -0.91
CA GLY A 159 2.89 -27.90 -1.34
C GLY A 159 1.40 -27.64 -1.10
N LEU A 160 1.08 -26.69 -0.23
CA LEU A 160 -0.31 -26.30 0.06
C LEU A 160 -0.84 -25.33 -1.00
N PHE A 161 -0.09 -24.27 -1.30
CA PHE A 161 -0.52 -23.25 -2.26
C PHE A 161 -0.32 -23.72 -3.70
N CYS A 162 -1.42 -23.89 -4.42
CA CYS A 162 -1.43 -24.15 -5.85
C CYS A 162 -2.41 -23.20 -6.54
N ASP A 163 -2.05 -22.71 -7.71
CA ASP A 163 -3.00 -21.99 -8.55
C ASP A 163 -3.86 -22.94 -9.39
N ILE A 164 -4.89 -22.38 -10.04
CA ILE A 164 -5.82 -23.13 -10.89
C ILE A 164 -5.18 -23.70 -12.16
N SER A 165 -3.99 -23.23 -12.54
CA SER A 165 -3.22 -23.77 -13.66
C SER A 165 -2.39 -25.01 -13.27
N GLY A 166 -2.36 -25.35 -11.97
CA GLY A 166 -1.56 -26.43 -11.40
C GLY A 166 -0.10 -26.07 -11.16
N ALA A 167 0.22 -24.77 -11.13
CA ALA A 167 1.53 -24.30 -10.69
C ALA A 167 1.57 -24.27 -9.15
N GLN A 168 2.68 -24.75 -8.58
CA GLN A 168 2.96 -24.55 -7.15
C GLN A 168 3.27 -23.08 -6.93
N ARG A 169 2.69 -22.53 -5.87
CA ARG A 169 2.92 -21.17 -5.42
C ARG A 169 3.50 -21.21 -4.00
N THR A 170 3.88 -20.06 -3.51
CA THR A 170 4.33 -19.85 -2.13
C THR A 170 3.21 -19.20 -1.33
N GLY A 171 3.28 -19.29 0.00
CA GLY A 171 2.37 -18.56 0.90
C GLY A 171 2.62 -17.05 0.98
N ASN A 172 3.53 -16.50 0.16
CA ASN A 172 3.88 -15.08 0.19
C ASN A 172 2.68 -14.23 -0.25
N TRP A 173 2.40 -13.18 0.51
CA TRP A 173 1.40 -12.18 0.17
C TRP A 173 1.97 -10.77 0.33
N ALA A 174 1.48 -9.84 -0.49
CA ALA A 174 1.87 -8.45 -0.45
C ALA A 174 0.72 -7.55 -0.93
N VAL A 175 0.43 -6.49 -0.17
CA VAL A 175 -0.63 -5.52 -0.48
C VAL A 175 -0.19 -4.10 -0.18
N GLU A 176 -0.51 -3.21 -1.13
CA GLU A 176 -0.44 -1.77 -1.00
C GLU A 176 -1.85 -1.19 -0.80
N ILE A 177 -1.96 -0.24 0.13
CA ILE A 177 -3.17 0.52 0.43
C ILE A 177 -2.85 2.01 0.35
N THR A 178 -3.58 2.74 -0.49
CA THR A 178 -3.44 4.20 -0.62
C THR A 178 -4.79 4.90 -0.43
N GLY A 179 -4.78 6.20 -0.15
CA GLY A 179 -6.00 6.97 0.06
C GLY A 179 -6.59 6.87 1.47
N VAL A 180 -5.83 6.38 2.44
CA VAL A 180 -6.23 6.25 3.86
C VAL A 180 -5.35 7.09 4.78
N ASP A 181 -5.84 7.42 5.98
CA ASP A 181 -5.07 8.23 6.94
C ASP A 181 -4.10 7.38 7.77
N VAL A 182 -4.51 6.17 8.13
CA VAL A 182 -3.74 5.20 8.92
C VAL A 182 -4.06 3.80 8.43
N ALA A 183 -3.05 2.94 8.30
CA ALA A 183 -3.22 1.50 8.13
C ALA A 183 -2.27 0.71 9.04
N ARG A 184 -2.70 -0.45 9.52
CA ARG A 184 -1.95 -1.33 10.44
C ARG A 184 -2.34 -2.80 10.30
N ASP A 185 -1.38 -3.71 10.44
CA ASP A 185 -1.60 -5.15 10.48
C ASP A 185 -1.36 -5.68 11.91
N GLY A 186 -2.44 -6.05 12.61
CA GLY A 186 -2.36 -6.57 13.99
C GLY A 186 -1.65 -5.64 15.00
N ASN A 187 -0.33 -5.79 15.11
CA ASN A 187 0.56 -5.11 16.06
C ASN A 187 1.49 -4.04 15.45
N TYR A 188 1.60 -3.93 14.12
CA TYR A 188 2.48 -2.97 13.48
C TYR A 188 1.68 -1.84 12.82
N VAL A 189 2.01 -0.60 13.18
CA VAL A 189 1.56 0.58 12.45
C VAL A 189 2.57 0.79 11.34
N SER A 190 2.18 0.52 10.10
CA SER A 190 2.97 0.94 8.94
C SER A 190 2.91 2.47 8.93
N ALA A 191 4.06 3.13 9.04
CA ALA A 191 4.09 4.59 8.94
C ALA A 191 3.90 4.95 7.46
N PRO A 192 3.13 6.01 7.13
CA PRO A 192 3.12 6.55 5.78
C PRO A 192 4.55 6.71 5.27
N ALA A 193 4.80 6.36 4.01
CA ALA A 193 6.00 6.88 3.34
C ALA A 193 5.92 8.41 3.39
N VAL A 194 6.72 9.03 4.28
CA VAL A 194 6.78 10.48 4.39
C VAL A 194 7.42 10.98 3.10
N PRO A 195 6.73 11.82 2.30
CA PRO A 195 7.36 12.44 1.15
C PRO A 195 8.61 13.17 1.66
N GLU A 196 9.79 12.76 1.21
CA GLU A 196 11.01 13.48 1.55
C GLU A 196 10.79 14.94 1.16
N PRO A 197 10.82 15.89 2.11
CA PRO A 197 10.42 17.26 1.84
C PRO A 197 11.44 17.83 0.87
N ASP A 198 11.11 17.88 -0.43
CA ASP A 198 11.95 18.31 -1.55
C ASP A 198 13.32 18.80 -1.08
N THR A 199 14.22 17.88 -0.70
CA THR A 199 15.47 18.26 -0.01
C THR A 199 16.27 19.22 -0.89
N TRP A 200 16.11 19.03 -2.20
CA TRP A 200 16.54 19.90 -3.27
C TRP A 200 15.93 21.30 -3.23
N ALA A 201 14.61 21.45 -3.02
CA ALA A 201 13.98 22.77 -2.92
C ALA A 201 14.47 23.55 -1.69
N MET A 202 14.64 22.88 -0.54
CA MET A 202 15.20 23.51 0.66
C MET A 202 16.68 23.85 0.50
N MET A 203 17.45 22.98 -0.15
CA MET A 203 18.86 23.22 -0.45
C MET A 203 19.04 24.37 -1.46
N ILE A 204 18.29 24.36 -2.57
CA ILE A 204 18.30 25.42 -3.58
C ILE A 204 17.83 26.74 -2.96
N GLY A 205 16.76 26.71 -2.17
CA GLY A 205 16.26 27.87 -1.44
C GLY A 205 17.31 28.44 -0.47
N GLY A 206 17.98 27.58 0.30
CA GLY A 206 19.06 27.95 1.20
C GLY A 206 20.24 28.59 0.47
N PHE A 207 20.71 27.97 -0.63
CA PHE A 207 21.80 28.52 -1.43
C PHE A 207 21.42 29.83 -2.13
N ALA A 208 20.18 29.95 -2.62
CA ALA A 208 19.68 31.18 -3.22
C ALA A 208 19.68 32.35 -2.21
N LEU A 209 19.28 32.11 -0.96
CA LEU A 209 19.30 33.12 0.10
C LEU A 209 20.72 33.54 0.48
N VAL A 210 21.64 32.57 0.63
CA VAL A 210 23.05 32.86 0.92
C VAL A 210 23.68 33.64 -0.24
N GLY A 211 23.46 33.22 -1.48
CA GLY A 211 23.94 33.92 -2.68
C GLY A 211 23.40 35.35 -2.78
N ALA A 212 22.11 35.57 -2.50
CA ALA A 212 21.51 36.89 -2.49
C ALA A 212 22.09 37.80 -1.40
N ARG A 213 22.40 37.26 -0.21
CA ARG A 213 23.04 38.00 0.88
C ARG A 213 24.46 38.44 0.51
N LEU A 214 25.25 37.56 -0.09
CA LEU A 214 26.61 37.87 -0.54
C LEU A 214 26.59 38.95 -1.63
N ARG A 215 25.74 38.81 -2.65
CA ARG A 215 25.62 39.77 -3.77
C ARG A 215 25.20 41.19 -3.32
N ARG A 216 24.49 41.33 -2.20
CA ARG A 216 24.11 42.64 -1.63
C ARG A 216 25.28 43.35 -0.93
N ARG A 217 26.31 42.63 -0.47
CA ARG A 217 27.49 43.24 0.16
C ARG A 217 28.38 43.92 -0.89
N ASP A 218 28.59 43.25 -2.02
CA ASP A 218 29.44 43.77 -3.10
C ASP A 218 28.87 45.04 -3.73
N ARG A 219 27.53 45.12 -3.89
CA ARG A 219 26.88 46.31 -4.42
C ARG A 219 27.00 47.53 -3.50
N ARG A 220 26.99 47.34 -2.17
CA ARG A 220 27.16 48.44 -1.22
C ARG A 220 28.60 48.98 -1.21
N ALA A 221 29.60 48.11 -1.42
CA ALA A 221 30.99 48.54 -1.54
C ALA A 221 31.24 49.36 -2.82
N ALA A 222 30.54 49.05 -3.92
CA ALA A 222 30.69 49.75 -5.20
C ALA A 222 29.98 51.13 -5.29
N THR A 223 29.12 51.49 -4.32
CA THR A 223 28.38 52.78 -4.35
C THR A 223 28.96 53.82 -3.36
N SER A 224 30.11 53.54 -2.74
CA SER A 224 30.76 54.43 -1.75
C SER A 224 32.06 55.08 -2.28
N ALA A 225 32.23 55.14 -3.60
CA ALA A 225 33.29 55.88 -4.29
C ALA A 225 32.66 56.98 -5.15
#